data_AF-A0A0G1E899-F1
#
_entry.id   AF-A0A0G1E899-F1
#
_cell.length_a   1.000
_cell.length_b   1.000
_cell.length_c   1.000
_cell.angle_alpha   90.00
_cell.angle_beta   90.00
_cell.angle_gamma   90.00
#
_symmetry.space_group_name_H-M   'P 1'
#
loop_
_entity.id
_entity.type
_entity.pdbx_description
1 polymer ?
#
loop_
_entity_poly.entity_id
_entity_poly.type
_entity_poly.pdbx_seq_one_letter_code
_entity_poly.pdbx_strand_id
1 'polypeptide(L)'
;MAVNIGDWLNLGDPTGGIEKISVVTEYQTLFPWLSVILKNIYVLTAVILFLMIFIAGIGMIVNAGNAEKQKESSKTLSSAVIGFVILFLSYWLIKIIEYLTGIQIFTFV
;
A
#
# COMPACT_ATOMS: atom_id res chain seq x y z
N MET A 1 35.47 10.71 45.97
CA MET A 1 34.24 9.99 45.57
C MET A 1 34.61 9.10 44.40
N ALA A 2 34.48 7.77 44.53
CA ALA A 2 34.79 6.83 43.46
C ALA A 2 33.52 6.57 42.64
N VAL A 3 33.58 6.76 41.32
CA VAL A 3 32.47 6.45 40.42
C VAL A 3 32.50 4.94 40.15
N ASN A 4 31.48 4.22 40.62
CA ASN A 4 31.34 2.79 40.36
C ASN A 4 30.65 2.58 39.02
N ILE A 5 31.37 1.95 38.10
CA ILE A 5 30.97 1.69 36.71
C ILE A 5 29.85 0.63 36.61
N GLY A 6 29.61 -0.14 37.68
CA GLY A 6 28.55 -1.16 37.74
C GLY A 6 27.13 -0.59 37.75
N ASP A 7 26.93 0.59 38.34
CA ASP A 7 25.62 1.27 38.38
C ASP A 7 25.15 1.72 36.99
N TRP A 8 26.07 1.82 36.02
CA TRP A 8 25.84 2.31 34.67
C TRP A 8 25.58 1.17 33.68
N LEU A 9 25.86 -0.06 34.09
CA LEU A 9 25.75 -1.28 33.29
C LEU A 9 24.58 -2.16 33.73
N ASN A 10 23.86 -1.78 34.79
CA ASN A 10 22.70 -2.52 35.27
C ASN A 10 21.49 -2.25 34.37
N LEU A 11 21.34 -3.06 33.32
CA LEU A 11 20.28 -2.98 32.30
C LEU A 11 18.86 -3.27 32.84
N GLY A 12 18.71 -3.48 34.15
CA GLY A 12 17.43 -3.67 34.85
C GLY A 12 16.95 -2.46 35.65
N ASP A 13 17.74 -1.38 35.76
CA ASP A 13 17.32 -0.14 36.43
C ASP A 13 16.62 0.79 35.41
N PRO A 14 15.32 1.07 35.56
CA PRO A 14 14.58 1.96 34.67
C PRO A 14 14.93 3.45 34.84
N THR A 15 15.84 3.80 35.75
CA THR A 15 16.13 5.19 36.16
C THR A 15 17.62 5.55 36.22
N GLY A 16 18.53 4.64 35.86
CA GLY A 16 19.97 4.85 36.00
C GLY A 16 20.75 4.80 34.69
N GLY A 17 21.16 5.96 34.18
CA GLY A 17 22.44 6.12 33.47
C GLY A 17 22.44 6.09 31.94
N ILE A 18 21.39 5.59 31.28
CA ILE A 18 21.19 5.82 29.85
C ILE A 18 19.68 5.95 29.68
N GLU A 19 19.18 7.19 29.57
CA GLU A 19 17.81 7.43 29.13
C GLU A 19 17.60 6.52 27.93
N LYS A 20 16.60 5.63 28.02
CA LYS A 20 16.20 4.69 26.98
C LYS A 20 16.49 5.36 25.63
N ILE A 21 17.47 4.86 24.88
CA ILE A 21 17.69 5.32 23.50
C ILE A 21 16.40 4.96 22.82
N SER A 22 15.53 5.97 22.78
CA SER A 22 14.26 5.94 22.12
C SER A 22 14.66 5.99 20.67
N VAL A 23 15.02 4.82 20.13
CA VAL A 23 14.80 4.49 18.73
C VAL A 23 13.28 4.44 18.56
N VAL A 24 12.61 5.55 18.84
CA VAL A 24 11.27 5.86 18.38
C VAL A 24 11.52 6.10 16.91
N THR A 25 11.53 4.99 16.16
CA THR A 25 10.84 4.83 14.89
C THR A 25 10.57 6.15 14.13
N GLU A 26 11.61 6.90 13.82
CA GLU A 26 11.57 8.05 12.91
C GLU A 26 11.59 7.57 11.45
N TYR A 27 10.94 6.43 11.18
CA TYR A 27 10.56 6.04 9.83
C TYR A 27 9.11 6.45 9.52
N GLN A 28 8.37 6.93 10.53
CA GLN A 28 6.98 7.37 10.39
C GLN A 28 6.82 8.77 9.76
N THR A 29 7.90 9.55 9.63
CA THR A 29 7.78 10.99 9.30
C THR A 29 8.11 11.34 7.85
N LEU A 30 8.77 10.45 7.09
CA LEU A 30 9.23 10.80 5.75
C LEU A 30 8.11 10.76 4.69
N PHE A 31 7.11 9.88 4.85
CA PHE A 31 6.02 9.76 3.87
C PHE A 31 4.64 9.57 4.52
N PRO A 32 4.11 10.56 5.27
CA PRO A 32 2.77 10.47 5.84
C PRO A 32 1.69 10.22 4.77
N TRP A 33 1.88 10.80 3.58
CA TRP A 33 1.00 10.61 2.43
C TRP A 33 1.01 9.17 1.90
N LEU A 34 2.13 8.47 1.99
CA LEU A 34 2.25 7.08 1.52
C LEU A 34 1.44 6.14 2.41
N SER A 35 1.42 6.38 3.73
CA SER A 35 0.58 5.61 4.67
C SER A 35 -0.90 5.71 4.31
N VAL A 36 -1.38 6.91 3.97
CA VAL A 36 -2.77 7.13 3.52
C VAL A 36 -3.07 6.37 2.24
N ILE A 37 -2.14 6.41 1.26
CA ILE A 37 -2.31 5.68 -0.01
C ILE A 37 -2.31 4.17 0.21
N LEU A 38 -1.38 3.63 1.00
CA LEU A 38 -1.28 2.20 1.29
C LEU A 38 -2.52 1.67 1.99
N LYS A 39 -3.03 2.43 2.97
CA LYS A 39 -4.26 2.09 3.70
C LYS A 39 -5.49 2.06 2.79
N ASN A 40 -5.57 2.99 1.84
CA ASN A 40 -6.72 3.15 0.96
C ASN A 40 -6.48 2.65 -0.47
N ILE A 41 -5.44 1.84 -0.69
CA ILE A 41 -4.96 1.49 -2.04
C ILE A 41 -6.04 0.78 -2.87
N TYR A 42 -6.85 -0.07 -2.22
CA TYR A 42 -7.95 -0.77 -2.90
C TYR A 42 -9.04 0.19 -3.35
N VAL A 43 -9.41 1.16 -2.51
CA VAL A 43 -10.40 2.19 -2.83
C VAL A 43 -9.88 3.08 -3.96
N LEU A 44 -8.63 3.54 -3.85
CA LEU A 44 -7.99 4.37 -4.86
C LEU A 44 -7.97 3.65 -6.22
N THR A 45 -7.58 2.38 -6.21
CA THR A 45 -7.48 1.58 -7.43
C THR A 45 -8.86 1.31 -8.03
N ALA A 46 -9.88 1.05 -7.22
CA ALA A 46 -11.25 0.89 -7.68
C ALA A 46 -11.76 2.16 -8.39
N VAL A 47 -11.48 3.34 -7.82
CA VAL A 47 -11.84 4.63 -8.43
C VAL A 47 -11.10 4.84 -9.76
N ILE A 48 -9.80 4.55 -9.81
CA ILE A 48 -8.99 4.69 -11.03
C ILE A 48 -9.50 3.75 -12.13
N LEU A 49 -9.76 2.48 -11.79
CA LEU A 49 -10.29 1.50 -12.73
C LEU A 49 -11.68 1.91 -13.24
N PHE A 50 -12.55 2.38 -12.35
CA PHE A 50 -13.86 2.88 -12.73
C PHE A 50 -13.74 4.02 -13.73
N LEU A 51 -12.86 5.00 -13.47
CA LEU A 51 -12.65 6.14 -14.35
C LEU A 51 -12.07 5.71 -15.71
N MET A 52 -11.09 4.80 -15.73
CA MET A 52 -10.53 4.26 -16.96
C MET A 52 -11.57 3.54 -17.82
N ILE A 53 -12.37 2.66 -17.21
CA ILE A 53 -13.42 1.93 -17.93
C ILE A 53 -14.49 2.91 -18.43
N PHE A 54 -14.86 3.90 -17.63
CA PHE A 54 -15.83 4.91 -18.01
C PHE A 54 -15.36 5.76 -19.20
N ILE A 55 -14.13 6.27 -19.15
CA ILE A 55 -13.53 7.06 -20.24
C ILE A 55 -13.34 6.20 -21.50
N ALA A 56 -12.86 4.96 -21.34
CA ALA A 56 -12.69 4.04 -22.46
C ALA A 56 -14.04 3.66 -23.11
N GLY A 57 -15.08 3.43 -22.30
CA GLY A 57 -16.42 3.11 -22.75
C GLY A 57 -17.06 4.25 -23.53
N ILE A 58 -17.02 5.48 -23.00
CA ILE A 58 -17.48 6.67 -23.72
C ILE A 58 -16.65 6.87 -25.00
N GLY A 59 -15.33 6.73 -24.91
CA GLY A 59 -14.43 6.84 -26.05
C GLY A 59 -14.77 5.85 -27.17
N MET A 60 -15.20 4.64 -26.83
CA MET A 60 -15.63 3.64 -27.82
C MET A 60 -16.89 4.07 -28.58
N ILE A 61 -17.84 4.72 -27.89
CA ILE A 61 -19.09 5.23 -28.49
C ILE A 61 -18.81 6.47 -29.34
N VAL A 62 -18.06 7.45 -28.81
CA VAL A 62 -17.75 8.72 -29.49
C VAL A 62 -16.90 8.47 -30.74
N ASN A 63 -15.99 7.49 -30.68
CA ASN A 63 -15.08 7.18 -31.79
C ASN A 63 -15.60 6.07 -32.72
N ALA A 64 -16.88 5.70 -32.65
CA ALA A 64 -17.45 4.58 -33.42
C ALA A 64 -17.37 4.73 -34.96
N GLY A 65 -16.99 5.90 -35.48
CA GLY A 65 -16.72 6.15 -36.90
C GLY A 65 -15.25 6.29 -37.29
N ASN A 66 -14.31 6.23 -36.35
CA ASN A 66 -12.87 6.38 -36.59
C ASN A 66 -12.12 5.12 -36.12
N ALA A 67 -11.70 4.29 -37.08
CA ALA A 67 -11.05 3.01 -36.81
C ALA A 67 -9.79 3.11 -35.94
N GLU A 68 -9.02 4.20 -36.07
CA GLU A 68 -7.79 4.39 -35.30
C GLU A 68 -8.10 4.70 -33.82
N LYS A 69 -9.04 5.61 -33.59
CA LYS A 69 -9.47 6.01 -32.25
C LYS A 69 -10.27 4.92 -31.52
N GLN A 70 -10.97 4.08 -32.29
CA GLN A 70 -11.66 2.91 -31.75
C GLN A 70 -10.67 1.82 -31.29
N LYS A 71 -9.58 1.61 -32.03
CA LYS A 71 -8.51 0.70 -31.64
C LYS A 71 -7.81 1.18 -30.37
N GLU A 72 -7.57 2.49 -30.26
CA GLU A 72 -7.04 3.13 -29.05
C GLU A 72 -7.95 2.88 -27.83
N SER A 73 -9.25 3.15 -27.97
CA SER A 73 -10.24 2.94 -26.90
C SER A 73 -10.34 1.47 -26.47
N SER A 74 -10.31 0.54 -27.42
CA SER A 74 -10.29 -0.91 -27.16
C SER A 74 -9.03 -1.34 -26.39
N LYS A 75 -7.87 -0.76 -26.73
CA LYS A 75 -6.61 -1.05 -26.03
C LYS A 75 -6.65 -0.53 -24.59
N THR A 76 -7.16 0.68 -24.38
CA THR A 76 -7.35 1.24 -23.05
C THR A 76 -8.28 0.37 -22.20
N LEU A 77 -9.43 -0.04 -22.77
CA LEU A 77 -10.35 -0.94 -22.06
C LEU A 77 -9.70 -2.28 -21.71
N SER A 78 -8.97 -2.88 -22.66
CA SER A 78 -8.23 -4.14 -22.42
C SER A 78 -7.20 -3.99 -21.30
N SER A 79 -6.47 -2.86 -21.27
CA SER A 79 -5.50 -2.58 -20.21
C SER A 79 -6.14 -2.42 -18.84
N ALA A 80 -7.33 -1.80 -18.77
CA ALA A 80 -8.10 -1.67 -17.54
C ALA A 80 -8.57 -3.03 -17.03
N VAL A 81 -9.06 -3.90 -17.93
CA VAL A 81 -9.45 -5.28 -17.59
C VAL A 81 -8.25 -6.08 -17.08
N ILE A 82 -7.09 -5.98 -17.73
CA ILE A 82 -5.86 -6.64 -17.29
C ILE A 82 -5.46 -6.16 -15.89
N GLY A 83 -5.48 -4.84 -15.65
CA GLY A 83 -5.21 -4.28 -14.33
C GLY A 83 -6.17 -4.80 -13.26
N PHE A 84 -7.46 -4.90 -13.56
CA PHE A 84 -8.46 -5.47 -12.67
C PHE A 84 -8.17 -6.94 -12.33
N VAL A 85 -7.83 -7.75 -13.33
CA VAL A 85 -7.48 -9.17 -13.12
C VAL A 85 -6.25 -9.32 -12.23
N ILE A 86 -5.22 -8.48 -12.43
CA ILE A 86 -4.00 -8.50 -11.59
C ILE A 86 -4.35 -8.22 -10.12
N LEU A 87 -5.21 -7.24 -9.84
CA LEU A 87 -5.63 -6.93 -8.47
C LEU A 87 -6.43 -8.07 -7.85
N PHE A 88 -7.31 -8.67 -8.64
CA PHE A 88 -8.09 -9.83 -8.21
C PHE A 88 -7.17 -10.99 -7.80
N LEU A 89 -6.15 -11.28 -8.62
CA LEU A 89 -5.15 -12.30 -8.32
C LEU A 89 -4.27 -11.93 -7.11
N SER A 90 -3.92 -10.65 -6.98
CA SER A 90 -3.14 -10.14 -5.84
C SER A 90 -3.86 -10.36 -4.50
N TYR A 91 -5.18 -10.16 -4.44
CA TYR A 91 -5.97 -10.45 -3.25
C TYR A 91 -5.86 -11.93 -2.83
N TRP A 92 -5.94 -12.85 -3.80
CA TRP A 92 -5.82 -14.28 -3.53
C TRP A 92 -4.42 -14.67 -3.05
N LEU A 93 -3.38 -14.10 -3.67
CA LEU A 93 -2.00 -14.29 -3.22
C LEU A 93 -1.81 -13.88 -1.76
N ILE A 94 -2.28 -12.69 -1.38
CA ILE A 94 -2.16 -12.20 0.00
C ILE A 94 -2.95 -13.10 0.95
N LYS A 95 -4.18 -13.51 0.58
CA LYS A 95 -4.99 -14.42 1.40
C LYS A 95 -4.32 -15.78 1.64
N ILE A 96 -3.65 -16.33 0.64
CA ILE A 96 -2.88 -17.59 0.79
C ILE A 96 -1.72 -17.38 1.76
N ILE A 97 -1.01 -16.24 1.66
CA ILE A 97 0.09 -15.90 2.58
C ILE A 97 -0.44 -15.73 4.01
N GLU A 98 -1.56 -15.04 4.22
CA GLU A 98 -2.20 -14.89 5.53
C GLU A 98 -2.56 -16.25 6.13
N TYR A 99 -3.13 -17.15 5.33
CA TYR A 99 -3.49 -18.50 5.76
C TYR A 99 -2.27 -19.34 6.18
N LEU A 100 -1.16 -19.22 5.44
CA LEU A 100 0.07 -19.97 5.73
C LEU A 100 0.87 -19.40 6.92
N THR A 101 0.90 -18.08 7.06
CA THR A 101 1.70 -17.40 8.08
C THR A 101 0.95 -17.15 9.39
N GLY A 102 -0.39 -17.18 9.37
CA GLY A 102 -1.22 -16.84 10.52
C GLY A 102 -1.22 -15.35 10.87
N ILE A 103 -0.62 -14.50 10.03
CA ILE A 103 -0.55 -13.04 10.22
C ILE A 103 -1.65 -12.41 9.36
N GLN A 104 -2.52 -11.60 9.98
CA GLN A 104 -3.49 -10.79 9.24
C GLN A 104 -2.81 -9.53 8.69
N ILE A 105 -2.57 -9.51 7.38
CA ILE A 105 -1.98 -8.37 6.67
C ILE A 105 -3.07 -7.33 6.39
N PHE A 106 -4.28 -7.79 6.07
CA PHE A 106 -5.46 -6.94 5.95
C PHE A 106 -6.04 -6.60 7.32
N THR A 107 -5.35 -5.74 8.06
CA THR A 107 -5.91 -5.07 9.23
C THR A 107 -6.70 -3.85 8.75
N PHE A 108 -7.94 -4.05 8.29
CA PHE A 108 -8.81 -2.94 7.93
C PHE A 108 -9.35 -2.29 9.21
N VAL A 109 -8.88 -1.07 9.51
CA VAL A 109 -9.58 -0.06 10.32
C VAL A 109 -9.64 1.23 9.54
#